data_AF-I9SQN6-F1
#
_entry.id   AF-I9SQN6-F1
#
_cell.length_a   1.000
_cell.length_b   1.000
_cell.length_c   1.000
_cell.angle_alpha   90.00
_cell.angle_beta   90.00
_cell.angle_gamma   90.00
#
_symmetry.space_group_name_H-M   'P 1'
#
loop_
_entity.id
_entity.type
_entity.pdbx_description
1 polymer ?
#
loop_
_entity_poly.entity_id
_entity_poly.type
_entity_poly.pdbx_seq_one_letter_code
_entity_poly.pdbx_strand_id
1 'polypeptide(L)'
;MNYIKHLPIALVFCLFSCKNGKSSSQVSYIPQDTLTAFYLPAIPAMLNTPELRADFLVKHYWDNVNFADTNYIHHPDITEQAWADYCDLLNHVPLSTAQEAIKKTIARTETEKKVFDYITGLADKYLYDPNSPLRNEEFYIPVLEAMISSSVLTETEKIRPQARIEMAYKNRVDTKAIDFTYTLESGAQSTLYKIKSQYTVLFINNPGCHACTENIEALKDSPIINELIQKKQLVVIALYPDEELDEWRRHRDEFPQEWINGYDKSLTIKTQNLYDLKAVPTLYLLDANKKVLLKDATVQAITQYLMK
;
A
#
# COMPACT_ATOMS: atom_id res chain seq x y z
N MET A 1 -8.52 14.62 51.28
CA MET A 1 -8.78 15.79 52.15
C MET A 1 -9.93 16.57 51.53
N ASN A 2 -11.09 16.50 52.17
CA ASN A 2 -12.33 17.18 51.78
C ASN A 2 -12.09 18.67 51.53
N TYR A 3 -12.78 19.27 50.56
CA TYR A 3 -13.64 20.44 50.80
C TYR A 3 -14.57 20.68 49.60
N ILE A 4 -15.85 20.35 49.79
CA ILE A 4 -16.97 21.04 49.16
C ILE A 4 -17.08 22.43 49.81
N LYS A 5 -17.36 23.49 49.03
CA LYS A 5 -18.07 24.69 49.51
C LYS A 5 -18.67 25.50 48.37
N HIS A 6 -20.00 25.37 48.27
CA HIS A 6 -21.05 26.36 47.99
C HIS A 6 -20.82 27.53 47.00
N LEU A 7 -21.74 27.54 46.03
CA LEU A 7 -22.30 28.66 45.28
C LEU A 7 -22.57 29.91 46.14
N PRO A 8 -22.51 31.12 45.55
CA PRO A 8 -23.68 31.99 45.68
C PRO A 8 -24.15 32.56 44.34
N ILE A 9 -25.47 32.53 44.21
CA ILE A 9 -26.31 33.24 43.26
C ILE A 9 -26.07 34.75 43.43
N ALA A 10 -25.77 35.45 42.35
CA ALA A 10 -25.90 36.90 42.26
C ALA A 10 -26.84 37.24 41.09
N LEU A 11 -28.09 37.55 41.43
CA LEU A 11 -29.00 38.32 40.60
C LEU A 11 -28.42 39.73 40.45
N VAL A 12 -28.21 40.20 39.22
CA VAL A 12 -28.05 41.64 38.94
C VAL A 12 -29.06 42.07 37.88
N PHE A 13 -29.76 43.13 38.25
CA PHE A 13 -30.89 43.78 37.61
C PHE A 13 -30.59 44.31 36.20
N CYS A 14 -31.66 44.30 35.40
CA CYS A 14 -31.79 44.95 34.09
C CYS A 14 -31.37 46.43 34.10
N LEU A 15 -30.65 46.83 33.05
CA LEU A 15 -30.78 48.16 32.47
C LEU A 15 -31.03 47.99 30.97
N PHE A 16 -32.28 48.16 30.57
CA PHE A 16 -32.65 48.42 29.18
C PHE A 16 -32.05 49.76 28.77
N SER A 17 -31.17 49.74 27.77
CA SER A 17 -30.79 50.93 27.04
C SER A 17 -31.12 50.70 25.58
N CYS A 18 -32.27 51.23 25.15
CA CYS A 18 -32.65 51.28 23.75
C CYS A 18 -31.73 52.28 23.04
N LYS A 19 -30.80 51.79 22.23
CA LYS A 19 -30.15 52.59 21.20
C LYS A 19 -30.38 51.94 19.84
N ASN A 20 -31.22 52.59 19.05
CA ASN A 20 -31.39 52.35 17.63
C ASN A 20 -30.05 52.59 16.91
N GLY A 21 -29.35 51.52 16.60
CA GLY A 21 -28.28 51.48 15.62
C GLY A 21 -28.54 50.30 14.71
N LYS A 22 -28.79 50.54 13.43
CA LYS A 22 -28.88 49.49 12.40
C LYS A 22 -27.54 48.78 12.31
N SER A 23 -27.36 47.72 13.10
CA SER A 23 -26.31 46.73 12.91
C SER A 23 -26.86 45.72 11.91
N SER A 24 -26.22 45.64 10.74
CA SER A 24 -26.35 44.45 9.90
C SER A 24 -25.83 43.28 10.73
N SER A 25 -26.74 42.45 11.23
CA SER A 25 -26.39 41.14 11.74
C SER A 25 -25.77 40.35 10.59
N GLN A 26 -24.44 40.34 10.52
CA GLN A 26 -23.72 39.28 9.82
C GLN A 26 -24.09 38.01 10.57
N VAL A 27 -25.02 37.25 10.00
CA VAL A 27 -25.24 35.86 10.40
C VAL A 27 -23.91 35.17 10.15
N SER A 28 -23.13 34.93 11.21
CA SER A 28 -22.03 33.99 11.13
C SER A 28 -22.68 32.65 10.82
N TYR A 29 -22.63 32.23 9.55
CA TYR A 29 -22.97 30.88 9.17
C TYR A 29 -21.94 29.98 9.83
N ILE A 30 -22.25 29.46 11.02
CA ILE A 30 -21.53 28.33 11.58
C ILE A 30 -21.90 27.19 10.63
N PRO A 31 -20.96 26.64 9.83
CA PRO A 31 -21.27 25.49 8.99
C PRO A 31 -21.80 24.41 9.93
N GLN A 32 -23.08 24.08 9.80
CA GLN A 32 -23.65 23.01 10.59
C GLN A 32 -22.99 21.72 10.12
N ASP A 33 -22.28 21.08 11.03
CA ASP A 33 -21.62 19.82 10.76
C ASP A 33 -22.68 18.73 10.52
N THR A 34 -22.79 18.29 9.27
CA THR A 34 -23.82 17.33 8.84
C THR A 34 -23.31 15.90 8.79
N LEU A 35 -21.99 15.70 8.85
CA LEU A 35 -21.37 14.38 8.70
C LEU A 35 -21.21 13.74 10.08
N THR A 36 -22.08 12.80 10.38
CA THR A 36 -22.11 12.09 11.68
C THR A 36 -21.74 10.61 11.55
N ALA A 37 -21.90 10.03 10.35
CA ALA A 37 -21.57 8.65 10.04
C ALA A 37 -21.42 8.44 8.53
N PHE A 38 -20.76 7.35 8.17
CA PHE A 38 -20.73 6.82 6.80
C PHE A 38 -21.87 5.82 6.59
N TYR A 39 -22.64 5.96 5.51
CA TYR A 39 -23.83 5.14 5.24
C TYR A 39 -23.66 4.28 3.99
N LEU A 40 -23.62 2.96 4.17
CA LEU A 40 -23.56 2.00 3.06
C LEU A 40 -24.86 2.00 2.22
N PRO A 41 -24.78 1.69 0.91
CA PRO A 41 -25.96 1.49 0.08
C PRO A 41 -26.77 0.27 0.55
N ALA A 42 -28.10 0.34 0.41
CA ALA A 42 -28.96 -0.80 0.69
C ALA A 42 -28.79 -1.88 -0.40
N ILE A 43 -28.28 -3.05 -0.01
CA ILE A 43 -28.09 -4.17 -0.94
C ILE A 43 -29.44 -4.77 -1.33
N PRO A 44 -29.80 -4.83 -2.64
CA PRO A 44 -31.06 -5.40 -3.09
C PRO A 44 -31.26 -6.85 -2.60
N ALA A 45 -32.45 -7.16 -2.08
CA ALA A 45 -32.77 -8.47 -1.52
C ALA A 45 -32.64 -9.63 -2.52
N MET A 46 -32.71 -9.34 -3.82
CA MET A 46 -32.51 -10.33 -4.89
C MET A 46 -31.05 -10.82 -5.03
N LEU A 47 -30.07 -10.07 -4.49
CA LEU A 47 -28.66 -10.46 -4.49
C LEU A 47 -28.40 -11.41 -3.32
N ASN A 48 -28.48 -12.70 -3.60
CA ASN A 48 -28.55 -13.76 -2.60
C ASN A 48 -27.25 -14.55 -2.39
N THR A 49 -26.21 -14.33 -3.20
CA THR A 49 -24.89 -14.95 -3.01
C THR A 49 -23.88 -13.93 -2.47
N PRO A 50 -22.86 -14.37 -1.68
CA PRO A 50 -21.80 -13.48 -1.21
C PRO A 50 -21.10 -12.72 -2.33
N GLU A 51 -20.84 -13.37 -3.47
CA GLU A 51 -20.13 -12.79 -4.61
C GLU A 51 -20.93 -11.66 -5.26
N LEU A 52 -22.24 -11.88 -5.48
CA LEU A 52 -23.13 -10.85 -6.03
C LEU A 52 -23.26 -9.65 -5.09
N ARG A 53 -23.27 -9.90 -3.78
CA ARG A 53 -23.37 -8.85 -2.75
C ARG A 53 -22.07 -8.05 -2.66
N ALA A 54 -20.91 -8.71 -2.73
CA ALA A 54 -19.61 -8.05 -2.75
C ALA A 54 -19.43 -7.21 -4.02
N ASP A 55 -19.76 -7.76 -5.19
CA ASP A 55 -19.72 -7.04 -6.47
C ASP A 55 -20.59 -5.78 -6.45
N PHE A 56 -21.82 -5.88 -5.94
CA PHE A 56 -22.70 -4.72 -5.74
C PHE A 56 -22.09 -3.71 -4.76
N LEU A 57 -21.65 -4.17 -3.59
CA LEU A 57 -21.18 -3.28 -2.55
C LEU A 57 -19.94 -2.52 -2.98
N VAL A 58 -18.98 -3.15 -3.67
CA VAL A 58 -17.79 -2.49 -4.23
C VAL A 58 -18.18 -1.38 -5.21
N LYS A 59 -19.16 -1.64 -6.09
CA LYS A 59 -19.58 -0.68 -7.12
C LYS A 59 -20.36 0.52 -6.57
N HIS A 60 -21.13 0.30 -5.50
CA HIS A 60 -22.05 1.28 -4.93
C HIS A 60 -21.58 1.86 -3.59
N TYR A 61 -20.40 1.46 -3.10
CA TYR A 61 -19.89 1.77 -1.76
C TYR A 61 -19.97 3.27 -1.44
N TRP A 62 -19.62 4.10 -2.43
CA TRP A 62 -19.52 5.56 -2.31
C TRP A 62 -20.76 6.30 -2.81
N ASP A 63 -21.88 5.64 -3.09
CA ASP A 63 -23.06 6.28 -3.71
C ASP A 63 -23.73 7.33 -2.82
N ASN A 64 -23.70 7.13 -1.51
CA ASN A 64 -24.25 8.09 -0.55
C ASN A 64 -23.26 9.22 -0.19
N VAL A 65 -22.06 9.24 -0.79
CA VAL A 65 -21.05 10.26 -0.54
C VAL A 65 -21.09 11.36 -1.59
N ASN A 66 -21.19 12.60 -1.10
CA ASN A 66 -21.04 13.80 -1.91
C ASN A 66 -19.57 14.26 -1.90
N PHE A 67 -18.80 13.89 -2.92
CA PHE A 67 -17.38 14.26 -3.01
C PHE A 67 -17.11 15.74 -3.28
N ALA A 68 -18.13 16.58 -3.49
CA ALA A 68 -17.98 18.04 -3.51
C ALA A 68 -18.03 18.67 -2.10
N ASP A 69 -18.41 17.90 -1.07
CA ASP A 69 -18.49 18.38 0.31
C ASP A 69 -17.12 18.22 1.02
N THR A 70 -16.49 19.32 1.41
CA THR A 70 -15.20 19.25 2.12
C THR A 70 -15.34 18.79 3.57
N ASN A 71 -16.56 18.63 4.10
CA ASN A 71 -16.77 18.14 5.46
C ASN A 71 -16.21 16.71 5.66
N TYR A 72 -16.15 15.91 4.60
CA TYR A 72 -15.50 14.59 4.62
C TYR A 72 -14.00 14.64 4.98
N ILE A 73 -13.34 15.78 4.80
CA ILE A 73 -11.93 15.98 5.17
C ILE A 73 -11.80 16.36 6.66
N HIS A 74 -12.83 17.00 7.22
CA HIS A 74 -12.84 17.45 8.61
C HIS A 74 -13.24 16.36 9.61
N HIS A 75 -13.72 15.20 9.12
CA HIS A 75 -14.02 13.99 9.89
C HIS A 75 -13.14 12.81 9.45
N PRO A 76 -11.82 12.89 9.68
CA PRO A 76 -10.91 11.84 9.24
C PRO A 76 -11.29 10.48 9.82
N ASP A 77 -11.74 10.40 11.08
CA ASP A 77 -12.14 9.13 11.71
C ASP A 77 -13.26 8.40 10.95
N ILE A 78 -14.15 9.14 10.28
CA ILE A 78 -15.25 8.55 9.49
C ILE A 78 -14.75 8.17 8.09
N THR A 79 -14.14 9.11 7.38
CA THR A 79 -13.78 8.93 5.98
C THR A 79 -12.59 7.99 5.80
N GLU A 80 -11.62 8.06 6.71
CA GLU A 80 -10.45 7.17 6.71
C GLU A 80 -10.84 5.73 7.01
N GLN A 81 -11.71 5.50 8.01
CA GLN A 81 -12.23 4.17 8.29
C GLN A 81 -13.04 3.63 7.10
N ALA A 82 -13.90 4.46 6.49
CA ALA A 82 -14.64 4.07 5.30
C ALA A 82 -13.72 3.69 4.14
N TRP A 83 -12.59 4.37 3.98
CA TRP A 83 -11.57 4.01 2.98
C TRP A 83 -10.87 2.69 3.30
N ALA A 84 -10.48 2.47 4.55
CA ALA A 84 -9.85 1.21 4.98
C ALA A 84 -10.80 0.01 4.79
N ASP A 85 -12.07 0.16 5.17
CA ASP A 85 -13.12 -0.85 4.97
C ASP A 85 -13.36 -1.13 3.47
N TYR A 86 -13.29 -0.10 2.63
CA TYR A 86 -13.36 -0.25 1.17
C TYR A 86 -12.17 -1.04 0.63
N CYS A 87 -10.97 -0.77 1.13
CA CYS A 87 -9.75 -1.49 0.75
C CYS A 87 -9.83 -2.99 1.11
N ASP A 88 -10.39 -3.33 2.26
CA ASP A 88 -10.65 -4.72 2.64
C ASP A 88 -11.70 -5.37 1.72
N LEU A 89 -12.81 -4.68 1.50
CA LEU A 89 -13.91 -5.15 0.64
C LEU A 89 -13.46 -5.51 -0.79
N LEU A 90 -12.54 -4.74 -1.36
CA LEU A 90 -12.00 -4.96 -2.71
C LEU A 90 -11.33 -6.34 -2.88
N ASN A 91 -10.88 -6.98 -1.80
CA ASN A 91 -10.31 -8.34 -1.86
C ASN A 91 -11.36 -9.44 -2.10
N HIS A 92 -12.66 -9.11 -2.03
CA HIS A 92 -13.76 -10.06 -2.19
C HIS A 92 -14.39 -10.07 -3.59
N VAL A 93 -13.78 -9.39 -4.56
CA VAL A 93 -14.21 -9.34 -5.96
C VAL A 93 -13.04 -9.67 -6.91
N PRO A 94 -13.29 -10.02 -8.18
CA PRO A 94 -12.22 -10.16 -9.16
C PRO A 94 -11.37 -8.88 -9.26
N LEU A 95 -10.06 -9.03 -9.46
CA LEU A 95 -9.12 -7.90 -9.50
C LEU A 95 -9.55 -6.82 -10.52
N SER A 96 -10.04 -7.23 -11.69
CA SER A 96 -10.55 -6.31 -12.71
C SER A 96 -11.72 -5.45 -12.21
N THR A 97 -12.66 -6.05 -11.47
CA THR A 97 -13.79 -5.34 -10.86
C THR A 97 -13.30 -4.33 -9.81
N ALA A 98 -12.36 -4.75 -8.95
CA ALA A 98 -11.76 -3.87 -7.95
C ALA A 98 -11.07 -2.66 -8.60
N GLN A 99 -10.22 -2.90 -9.61
CA GLN A 99 -9.50 -1.85 -10.32
C GLN A 99 -10.44 -0.85 -11.02
N GLU A 100 -11.51 -1.34 -11.64
CA GLU A 100 -12.54 -0.49 -12.26
C GLU A 100 -13.25 0.38 -11.22
N ALA A 101 -13.64 -0.20 -10.08
CA ALA A 101 -14.34 0.51 -9.01
C ALA A 101 -13.45 1.56 -8.33
N ILE A 102 -12.17 1.26 -8.10
CA ILE A 102 -11.18 2.23 -7.60
C ILE A 102 -11.08 3.41 -8.58
N LYS A 103 -10.85 3.13 -9.87
CA LYS A 103 -10.70 4.17 -10.90
C LYS A 103 -11.92 5.09 -10.97
N LYS A 104 -13.13 4.51 -10.94
CA LYS A 104 -14.39 5.27 -10.87
C LYS A 104 -14.50 6.11 -9.61
N THR A 105 -14.11 5.56 -8.46
CA THR A 105 -14.14 6.29 -7.18
C THR A 105 -13.22 7.50 -7.21
N ILE A 106 -11.97 7.34 -7.62
CA ILE A 106 -11.01 8.44 -7.71
C ILE A 106 -11.48 9.50 -8.71
N ALA A 107 -12.02 9.12 -9.88
CA ALA A 107 -12.56 10.09 -10.83
C ALA A 107 -13.71 10.93 -10.26
N ARG A 108 -14.56 10.36 -9.38
CA ARG A 108 -15.65 11.10 -8.73
C ARG A 108 -15.15 12.16 -7.74
N THR A 109 -13.93 12.06 -7.23
CA THR A 109 -13.39 13.04 -6.29
C THR A 109 -12.85 14.31 -6.96
N GLU A 110 -12.69 14.30 -8.29
CA GLU A 110 -12.22 15.47 -9.07
C GLU A 110 -13.15 16.69 -8.99
N THR A 111 -14.37 16.53 -8.47
CA THR A 111 -15.30 17.65 -8.28
C THR A 111 -14.80 18.70 -7.28
N GLU A 112 -13.91 18.31 -6.36
CA GLU A 112 -13.30 19.21 -5.38
C GLU A 112 -11.86 18.76 -5.11
N LYS A 113 -10.88 19.58 -5.50
CA LYS A 113 -9.45 19.22 -5.45
C LYS A 113 -9.00 18.82 -4.04
N LYS A 114 -9.50 19.48 -2.98
CA LYS A 114 -9.13 19.11 -1.60
C LYS A 114 -9.57 17.70 -1.24
N VAL A 115 -10.74 17.27 -1.71
CA VAL A 115 -11.24 15.91 -1.50
C VAL A 115 -10.44 14.92 -2.35
N PHE A 116 -10.12 15.28 -3.60
CA PHE A 116 -9.23 14.50 -4.46
C PHE A 116 -7.87 14.24 -3.81
N ASP A 117 -7.20 15.30 -3.33
CA ASP A 117 -5.90 15.23 -2.68
C ASP A 117 -5.98 14.40 -1.37
N TYR A 118 -7.06 14.54 -0.60
CA TYR A 118 -7.27 13.78 0.63
C TYR A 118 -7.44 12.27 0.35
N ILE A 119 -8.34 11.90 -0.56
CA ILE A 119 -8.61 10.49 -0.88
C ILE A 119 -7.40 9.82 -1.54
N THR A 120 -6.68 10.50 -2.44
CA THR A 120 -5.44 9.96 -3.02
C THR A 120 -4.30 9.89 -1.99
N GLY A 121 -4.30 10.77 -0.98
CA GLY A 121 -3.43 10.64 0.19
C GLY A 121 -3.73 9.41 1.04
N LEU A 122 -5.01 9.07 1.25
CA LEU A 122 -5.40 7.82 1.90
C LEU A 122 -5.00 6.60 1.06
N ALA A 123 -5.16 6.66 -0.25
CA ALA A 123 -4.68 5.61 -1.14
C ALA A 123 -3.16 5.38 -1.01
N ASP A 124 -2.36 6.45 -0.92
CA ASP A 124 -0.91 6.36 -0.66
C ASP A 124 -0.64 5.67 0.70
N LYS A 125 -1.27 6.15 1.77
CA LYS A 125 -1.13 5.63 3.13
C LYS A 125 -1.47 4.15 3.24
N TYR A 126 -2.56 3.70 2.62
CA TYR A 126 -3.06 2.35 2.81
C TYR A 126 -2.60 1.35 1.76
N LEU A 127 -2.47 1.77 0.50
CA LEU A 127 -2.20 0.84 -0.60
C LEU A 127 -0.72 0.84 -1.02
N TYR A 128 0.06 1.88 -0.69
CA TYR A 128 1.46 2.02 -1.12
C TYR A 128 2.49 2.00 0.02
N ASP A 129 2.18 2.59 1.19
CA ASP A 129 3.11 2.62 2.34
C ASP A 129 3.57 1.20 2.71
N PRO A 130 4.89 0.93 2.76
CA PRO A 130 5.44 -0.38 3.15
C PRO A 130 4.93 -0.93 4.49
N ASN A 131 4.61 -0.03 5.44
CA ASN A 131 4.17 -0.38 6.78
C ASN A 131 2.66 -0.62 6.85
N SER A 132 1.91 -0.34 5.78
CA SER A 132 0.48 -0.62 5.75
C SER A 132 0.23 -2.13 5.62
N PRO A 133 -0.61 -2.71 6.49
CA PRO A 133 -1.04 -4.10 6.34
C PRO A 133 -2.01 -4.27 5.16
N LEU A 134 -2.61 -3.18 4.66
CA LEU A 134 -3.52 -3.18 3.50
C LEU A 134 -2.79 -2.89 2.18
N ARG A 135 -1.45 -2.83 2.18
CA ARG A 135 -0.68 -2.51 0.98
C ARG A 135 -1.03 -3.46 -0.16
N ASN A 136 -1.31 -2.91 -1.33
CA ASN A 136 -1.65 -3.69 -2.51
C ASN A 136 -1.38 -2.85 -3.76
N GLU A 137 -0.25 -3.14 -4.41
CA GLU A 137 0.19 -2.38 -5.60
C GLU A 137 -0.81 -2.51 -6.76
N GLU A 138 -1.48 -3.66 -6.91
CA GLU A 138 -2.49 -3.87 -7.95
C GLU A 138 -3.75 -3.01 -7.75
N PHE A 139 -4.05 -2.62 -6.51
CA PHE A 139 -5.09 -1.63 -6.18
C PHE A 139 -4.58 -0.19 -6.25
N TYR A 140 -3.29 0.05 -6.05
CA TYR A 140 -2.71 1.38 -6.13
C TYR A 140 -2.48 1.86 -7.58
N ILE A 141 -2.16 0.95 -8.51
CA ILE A 141 -2.00 1.26 -9.95
C ILE A 141 -3.19 2.06 -10.53
N PRO A 142 -4.47 1.65 -10.40
CA PRO A 142 -5.59 2.43 -10.94
C PRO A 142 -5.76 3.80 -10.27
N VAL A 143 -5.29 4.00 -9.03
CA VAL A 143 -5.24 5.32 -8.39
C VAL A 143 -4.21 6.19 -9.09
N LEU A 144 -3.00 5.67 -9.32
CA LEU A 144 -1.94 6.38 -10.04
C LEU A 144 -2.38 6.74 -11.46
N GLU A 145 -3.01 5.81 -12.19
CA GLU A 145 -3.57 6.09 -13.51
C GLU A 145 -4.57 7.25 -13.48
N ALA A 146 -5.50 7.23 -12.52
CA ALA A 146 -6.50 8.28 -12.37
C ALA A 146 -5.83 9.64 -12.08
N MET A 147 -4.87 9.68 -11.16
CA MET A 147 -4.08 10.89 -10.86
C MET A 147 -3.36 11.44 -12.10
N ILE A 148 -2.73 10.58 -12.90
CA ILE A 148 -2.01 10.99 -14.12
C ILE A 148 -2.99 11.54 -15.16
N SER A 149 -4.15 10.92 -15.32
CA SER A 149 -5.18 11.38 -16.25
C SER A 149 -5.97 12.59 -15.76
N SER A 150 -5.78 13.00 -14.51
CA SER A 150 -6.61 13.99 -13.86
C SER A 150 -6.46 15.39 -14.46
N SER A 151 -7.60 16.08 -14.56
CA SER A 151 -7.66 17.48 -14.98
C SER A 151 -7.45 18.46 -13.82
N VAL A 152 -7.61 18.02 -12.57
CA VAL A 152 -7.45 18.87 -11.38
C VAL A 152 -6.01 18.95 -10.87
N LEU A 153 -5.16 18.02 -11.31
CA LEU A 153 -3.72 18.05 -11.01
C LEU A 153 -2.96 18.84 -12.09
N THR A 154 -2.05 19.69 -11.63
CA THR A 154 -1.03 20.31 -12.47
C THR A 154 -0.01 19.29 -12.97
N GLU A 155 0.71 19.61 -14.04
CA GLU A 155 1.78 18.73 -14.55
C GLU A 155 2.88 18.47 -13.50
N THR A 156 3.18 19.45 -12.64
CA THR A 156 4.11 19.27 -11.52
C THR A 156 3.60 18.25 -10.51
N GLU A 157 2.31 18.27 -10.18
CA GLU A 157 1.69 17.31 -9.25
C GLU A 157 1.64 15.89 -9.83
N LYS A 158 1.68 15.75 -11.16
CA LYS A 158 1.70 14.45 -11.86
C LYS A 158 3.08 13.80 -11.91
N ILE A 159 4.18 14.52 -11.66
CA ILE A 159 5.55 13.96 -11.69
C ILE A 159 5.69 12.76 -10.75
N ARG A 160 5.21 12.88 -9.50
CA ARG A 160 5.29 11.82 -8.50
C ARG A 160 4.49 10.57 -8.89
N PRO A 161 3.19 10.64 -9.24
CA PRO A 161 2.44 9.45 -9.65
C PRO A 161 2.98 8.85 -10.96
N GLN A 162 3.52 9.64 -11.90
CA GLN A 162 4.21 9.13 -13.10
C GLN A 162 5.43 8.28 -12.73
N ALA A 163 6.32 8.78 -11.88
CA ALA A 163 7.48 8.00 -11.44
C ALA A 163 7.07 6.71 -10.69
N ARG A 164 6.01 6.78 -9.87
CA ARG A 164 5.51 5.60 -9.14
C ARG A 164 4.87 4.57 -10.06
N ILE A 165 4.10 4.96 -11.07
CA ILE A 165 3.48 3.99 -11.99
C ILE A 165 4.53 3.30 -12.87
N GLU A 166 5.56 4.04 -13.29
CA GLU A 166 6.70 3.47 -14.01
C GLU A 166 7.41 2.40 -13.17
N MET A 167 7.60 2.64 -11.87
CA MET A 167 8.17 1.67 -10.94
C MET A 167 7.24 0.48 -10.70
N ALA A 168 5.93 0.72 -10.51
CA ALA A 168 4.94 -0.33 -10.28
C ALA A 168 4.87 -1.33 -11.45
N TYR A 169 5.04 -0.86 -12.69
CA TYR A 169 5.06 -1.73 -13.87
C TYR A 169 6.33 -2.58 -14.01
N LYS A 170 7.43 -2.25 -13.34
CA LYS A 170 8.61 -3.10 -13.32
C LYS A 170 8.38 -4.28 -12.37
N ASN A 171 8.75 -5.48 -12.84
CA ASN A 171 8.61 -6.74 -12.12
C ASN A 171 7.17 -6.98 -11.61
N ARG A 172 6.16 -6.43 -12.29
CA ARG A 172 4.76 -6.62 -11.94
C ARG A 172 4.39 -8.09 -12.03
N VAL A 173 3.44 -8.54 -11.19
CA VAL A 173 2.89 -9.89 -11.27
C VAL A 173 2.47 -10.20 -12.71
N ASP A 174 2.70 -11.43 -13.12
CA ASP A 174 2.51 -11.93 -14.48
C ASP A 174 3.43 -11.35 -15.57
N THR A 175 4.40 -10.51 -15.22
CA THR A 175 5.45 -10.05 -16.16
C THR A 175 6.76 -10.77 -15.90
N LYS A 176 7.70 -10.68 -16.86
CA LYS A 176 9.05 -11.23 -16.67
C LYS A 176 9.86 -10.29 -15.78
N ALA A 177 10.47 -10.80 -14.72
CA ALA A 177 11.37 -10.04 -13.86
C ALA A 177 12.56 -9.49 -14.65
N ILE A 178 13.02 -8.29 -14.31
CA ILE A 178 14.17 -7.65 -14.94
C ILE A 178 15.44 -8.40 -14.52
N ASP A 179 16.26 -8.81 -15.50
CA ASP A 179 17.53 -9.49 -15.23
C ASP A 179 18.51 -8.53 -14.54
N PHE A 180 19.36 -9.08 -13.68
CA PHE A 180 20.44 -8.33 -13.03
C PHE A 180 21.66 -9.24 -12.87
N THR A 181 22.83 -8.62 -12.78
CA THR A 181 24.09 -9.32 -12.47
C THR A 181 24.32 -9.31 -10.97
N TYR A 182 24.60 -10.45 -10.37
CA TYR A 182 25.07 -10.56 -8.99
C TYR A 182 26.51 -11.03 -8.95
N THR A 183 27.23 -10.60 -7.92
CA THR A 183 28.60 -11.02 -7.63
C THR A 183 28.60 -11.82 -6.34
N LEU A 184 29.25 -12.99 -6.36
CA LEU A 184 29.48 -13.82 -5.18
C LEU A 184 30.70 -13.31 -4.41
N GLU A 185 30.88 -13.78 -3.19
CA GLU A 185 32.06 -13.42 -2.39
C GLU A 185 33.39 -13.78 -3.09
N SER A 186 33.41 -14.90 -3.81
CA SER A 186 34.55 -15.35 -4.62
C SER A 186 34.91 -14.41 -5.78
N GLY A 187 34.07 -13.40 -6.04
CA GLY A 187 34.16 -12.50 -7.20
C GLY A 187 33.54 -13.06 -8.47
N ALA A 188 33.07 -14.32 -8.46
CA ALA A 188 32.35 -14.89 -9.59
C ALA A 188 31.03 -14.14 -9.83
N GLN A 189 30.72 -13.89 -11.11
CA GLN A 189 29.52 -13.16 -11.51
C GLN A 189 28.58 -14.05 -12.32
N SER A 190 27.29 -13.86 -12.12
CA SER A 190 26.23 -14.52 -12.88
C SER A 190 25.01 -13.61 -12.92
N THR A 191 23.93 -14.05 -13.60
CA THR A 191 22.69 -13.27 -13.70
C THR A 191 21.49 -14.05 -13.19
N LEU A 192 20.43 -13.35 -12.82
CA LEU A 192 19.15 -13.96 -12.41
C LEU A 192 18.67 -14.98 -13.45
N TYR A 193 18.76 -14.66 -14.74
CA TYR A 193 18.28 -15.54 -15.83
C TYR A 193 19.13 -16.79 -16.04
N LYS A 194 20.37 -16.81 -15.54
CA LYS A 194 21.22 -18.01 -15.57
C LYS A 194 20.83 -19.04 -14.50
N ILE A 195 20.06 -18.65 -13.48
CA ILE A 195 19.57 -19.58 -12.45
C ILE A 195 18.51 -20.50 -13.07
N LYS A 196 18.80 -21.81 -13.11
CA LYS A 196 17.91 -22.85 -13.64
C LYS A 196 17.23 -23.60 -12.49
N SER A 197 15.94 -23.36 -12.32
CA SER A 197 15.09 -23.99 -11.30
C SER A 197 13.62 -23.84 -11.70
N GLN A 198 12.73 -24.65 -11.13
CA GLN A 198 11.28 -24.50 -11.33
C GLN A 198 10.75 -23.22 -10.68
N TYR A 199 11.29 -22.89 -9.51
CA TYR A 199 11.00 -21.66 -8.79
C TYR A 199 12.28 -20.94 -8.37
N THR A 200 12.24 -19.61 -8.33
CA THR A 200 13.30 -18.80 -7.74
C THR A 200 12.68 -17.85 -6.73
N VAL A 201 13.15 -17.90 -5.48
CA VAL A 201 12.85 -16.88 -4.48
C VAL A 201 13.96 -15.83 -4.55
N LEU A 202 13.62 -14.62 -4.97
CA LEU A 202 14.54 -13.48 -4.90
C LEU A 202 14.28 -12.74 -3.59
N PHE A 203 15.32 -12.64 -2.76
CA PHE A 203 15.29 -12.00 -1.46
C PHE A 203 16.24 -10.80 -1.46
N ILE A 204 15.69 -9.61 -1.70
CA ILE A 204 16.45 -8.37 -1.62
C ILE A 204 16.54 -7.98 -0.14
N ASN A 205 17.76 -7.88 0.37
CA ASN A 205 18.04 -7.73 1.79
C ASN A 205 19.01 -6.60 2.08
N ASN A 206 19.09 -6.21 3.35
CA ASN A 206 20.07 -5.31 3.90
C ASN A 206 20.66 -5.95 5.17
N PRO A 207 22.00 -6.15 5.26
CA PRO A 207 22.68 -6.61 6.46
C PRO A 207 22.30 -5.82 7.72
N GLY A 208 22.35 -6.46 8.89
CA GLY A 208 22.05 -5.81 10.18
C GLY A 208 20.58 -5.41 10.39
N CYS A 209 19.69 -5.65 9.42
CA CYS A 209 18.26 -5.36 9.53
C CYS A 209 17.50 -6.48 10.27
N HIS A 210 16.84 -6.14 11.38
CA HIS A 210 16.04 -7.09 12.16
C HIS A 210 14.98 -7.83 11.32
N ALA A 211 14.26 -7.10 10.46
CA ALA A 211 13.27 -7.70 9.57
C ALA A 211 13.90 -8.64 8.54
N CYS A 212 15.14 -8.40 8.09
CA CYS A 212 15.86 -9.35 7.25
C CYS A 212 16.17 -10.63 8.01
N THR A 213 16.65 -10.55 9.26
CA THR A 213 16.89 -11.72 10.12
C THR A 213 15.61 -12.54 10.31
N GLU A 214 14.48 -11.90 10.59
CA GLU A 214 13.18 -12.61 10.70
C GLU A 214 12.78 -13.33 9.40
N ASN A 215 13.00 -12.71 8.24
CA ASN A 215 12.72 -13.35 6.96
C ASN A 215 13.68 -14.49 6.64
N ILE A 216 14.96 -14.39 7.03
CA ILE A 216 15.94 -15.47 6.93
C ILE A 216 15.46 -16.68 7.73
N GLU A 217 15.12 -16.49 9.01
CA GLU A 217 14.64 -17.58 9.87
C GLU A 217 13.31 -18.17 9.35
N ALA A 218 12.35 -17.34 8.94
CA ALA A 218 11.10 -17.83 8.39
C ALA A 218 11.28 -18.66 7.10
N LEU A 219 12.21 -18.29 6.23
CA LEU A 219 12.56 -19.07 5.03
C LEU A 219 13.23 -20.40 5.42
N LYS A 220 14.14 -20.37 6.40
CA LYS A 220 14.81 -21.58 6.94
C LYS A 220 13.83 -22.53 7.62
N ASP A 221 12.78 -22.02 8.25
CA ASP A 221 11.82 -22.84 8.98
C ASP A 221 10.69 -23.38 8.09
N SER A 222 10.58 -22.93 6.84
CA SER A 222 9.52 -23.38 5.92
C SER A 222 9.82 -24.78 5.34
N PRO A 223 9.04 -25.83 5.68
CA PRO A 223 9.35 -27.19 5.25
C PRO A 223 9.27 -27.38 3.73
N ILE A 224 8.27 -26.78 3.08
CA ILE A 224 8.08 -26.89 1.62
C ILE A 224 9.22 -26.20 0.85
N ILE A 225 9.71 -25.05 1.35
CA ILE A 225 10.84 -24.35 0.73
C ILE A 225 12.09 -25.22 0.82
N ASN A 226 12.39 -25.76 2.00
CA ASN A 226 13.55 -26.63 2.20
C ASN A 226 13.46 -27.93 1.37
N GLU A 227 12.29 -28.55 1.30
CA GLU A 227 12.07 -29.74 0.48
C GLU A 227 12.35 -29.46 -1.01
N LEU A 228 11.85 -28.34 -1.53
CA LEU A 228 12.06 -27.95 -2.93
C LEU A 228 13.51 -27.55 -3.23
N ILE A 229 14.23 -26.96 -2.25
CA ILE A 229 15.67 -26.70 -2.35
C ILE A 229 16.43 -28.02 -2.45
N GLN A 230 16.15 -28.99 -1.57
CA GLN A 230 16.79 -30.31 -1.57
C GLN A 230 16.55 -31.06 -2.89
N LYS A 231 15.33 -30.94 -3.44
CA LYS A 231 14.96 -31.50 -4.76
C LYS A 231 15.53 -30.71 -5.95
N LYS A 232 16.24 -29.59 -5.71
CA LYS A 232 16.75 -28.67 -6.74
C LYS A 232 15.66 -28.06 -7.63
N GLN A 233 14.43 -28.00 -7.12
CA GLN A 233 13.30 -27.38 -7.80
C GLN A 233 13.16 -25.90 -7.45
N LEU A 234 13.64 -25.47 -6.27
CA LEU A 234 13.66 -24.09 -5.84
C LEU A 234 15.09 -23.61 -5.56
N VAL A 235 15.39 -22.38 -5.96
CA VAL A 235 16.62 -21.67 -5.59
C VAL A 235 16.25 -20.39 -4.87
N VAL A 236 16.88 -20.13 -3.73
CA VAL A 236 16.83 -18.82 -3.06
C VAL A 236 18.06 -18.02 -3.47
N ILE A 237 17.86 -16.78 -3.93
CA ILE A 237 18.91 -15.80 -4.14
C ILE A 237 18.72 -14.63 -3.19
N ALA A 238 19.60 -14.54 -2.19
CA ALA A 238 19.74 -13.40 -1.30
C ALA A 238 20.63 -12.36 -1.99
N LEU A 239 20.07 -11.18 -2.26
CA LEU A 239 20.72 -10.11 -3.02
C LEU A 239 20.84 -8.84 -2.19
N TYR A 240 22.07 -8.38 -2.01
CA TYR A 240 22.38 -7.10 -1.38
C TYR A 240 22.63 -6.00 -2.44
N PRO A 241 21.80 -4.93 -2.49
CA PRO A 241 21.89 -3.92 -3.55
C PRO A 241 22.71 -2.66 -3.19
N ASP A 242 23.21 -2.53 -1.95
CA ASP A 242 23.83 -1.30 -1.42
C ASP A 242 25.38 -1.39 -1.29
N GLU A 243 25.99 -0.28 -0.85
CA GLU A 243 27.43 -0.03 -0.93
C GLU A 243 28.28 -0.67 0.18
N GLU A 244 27.70 -0.92 1.36
CA GLU A 244 28.41 -1.36 2.58
C GLU A 244 28.82 -2.86 2.54
N LEU A 245 29.73 -3.20 1.63
CA LEU A 245 30.16 -4.60 1.41
C LEU A 245 30.87 -5.22 2.61
N ASP A 246 31.55 -4.43 3.43
CA ASP A 246 32.18 -4.93 4.66
C ASP A 246 31.13 -5.41 5.66
N GLU A 247 29.98 -4.75 5.73
CA GLU A 247 28.87 -5.16 6.57
C GLU A 247 28.18 -6.42 6.01
N TRP A 248 27.98 -6.48 4.69
CA TRP A 248 27.49 -7.67 4.01
C TRP A 248 28.38 -8.90 4.27
N ARG A 249 29.72 -8.74 4.21
CA ARG A 249 30.66 -9.81 4.51
C ARG A 249 30.57 -10.30 5.96
N ARG A 250 30.31 -9.40 6.92
CA ARG A 250 30.18 -9.76 8.35
C ARG A 250 28.92 -10.58 8.64
N HIS A 251 27.82 -10.30 7.94
CA HIS A 251 26.53 -10.98 8.15
C HIS A 251 26.29 -12.13 7.17
N ARG A 252 27.25 -12.45 6.30
CA ARG A 252 27.09 -13.49 5.27
C ARG A 252 26.74 -14.87 5.85
N ASP A 253 27.27 -15.17 7.05
CA ASP A 253 27.17 -16.48 7.70
C ASP A 253 25.76 -16.70 8.31
N GLU A 254 24.91 -15.67 8.31
CA GLU A 254 23.48 -15.78 8.68
C GLU A 254 22.66 -16.49 7.59
N PHE A 255 23.13 -16.45 6.34
CA PHE A 255 22.45 -17.06 5.21
C PHE A 255 22.85 -18.53 5.03
N PRO A 256 21.91 -19.45 4.78
CA PRO A 256 22.22 -20.84 4.46
C PRO A 256 23.15 -21.00 3.26
N GLN A 257 24.07 -21.97 3.32
CA GLN A 257 25.05 -22.22 2.25
C GLN A 257 24.41 -22.72 0.96
N GLU A 258 23.21 -23.29 1.05
CA GLU A 258 22.40 -23.76 -0.08
C GLU A 258 21.83 -22.60 -0.91
N TRP A 259 21.79 -21.39 -0.34
CA TRP A 259 21.30 -20.20 -1.03
C TRP A 259 22.40 -19.53 -1.84
N ILE A 260 22.00 -18.83 -2.89
CA ILE A 260 22.89 -17.92 -3.60
C ILE A 260 22.93 -16.62 -2.80
N ASN A 261 24.00 -16.37 -2.05
CA ASN A 261 24.23 -15.08 -1.40
C ASN A 261 25.15 -14.19 -2.28
N GLY A 262 24.58 -13.13 -2.84
CA GLY A 262 25.30 -12.24 -3.76
C GLY A 262 24.99 -10.76 -3.53
N TYR A 263 25.81 -9.91 -4.12
CA TYR A 263 25.66 -8.46 -4.07
C TYR A 263 25.73 -7.82 -5.46
N ASP A 264 25.12 -6.65 -5.61
CA ASP A 264 25.19 -5.86 -6.83
C ASP A 264 26.44 -4.97 -6.83
N LYS A 265 27.54 -5.50 -7.37
CA LYS A 265 28.84 -4.82 -7.42
C LYS A 265 28.80 -3.44 -8.11
N SER A 266 27.90 -3.25 -9.07
CA SER A 266 27.81 -2.02 -9.86
C SER A 266 26.68 -1.10 -9.38
N LEU A 267 25.94 -1.50 -8.34
CA LEU A 267 24.76 -0.78 -7.82
C LEU A 267 23.73 -0.50 -8.93
N THR A 268 23.67 -1.37 -9.94
CA THR A 268 22.81 -1.21 -11.12
C THR A 268 21.33 -1.19 -10.73
N ILE A 269 20.94 -2.04 -9.77
CA ILE A 269 19.57 -2.15 -9.27
C ILE A 269 19.10 -0.81 -8.71
N LYS A 270 19.92 -0.18 -7.87
CA LYS A 270 19.65 1.11 -7.24
C LYS A 270 19.74 2.26 -8.26
N THR A 271 20.82 2.32 -9.04
CA THR A 271 21.09 3.45 -9.96
C THR A 271 20.16 3.49 -11.18
N GLN A 272 19.64 2.33 -11.62
CA GLN A 272 18.70 2.24 -12.75
C GLN A 272 17.24 1.96 -12.30
N ASN A 273 16.98 1.95 -10.99
CA ASN A 273 15.67 1.63 -10.41
C ASN A 273 15.08 0.33 -10.99
N LEU A 274 15.87 -0.75 -11.05
CA LEU A 274 15.45 -2.02 -11.66
C LEU A 274 14.41 -2.73 -10.79
N TYR A 275 14.53 -2.61 -9.47
CA TYR A 275 13.59 -3.13 -8.48
C TYR A 275 13.21 -2.00 -7.53
N ASP A 276 12.01 -2.09 -6.95
CA ASP A 276 11.54 -1.08 -6.00
C ASP A 276 12.17 -1.35 -4.64
N LEU A 277 13.06 -0.46 -4.21
CA LEU A 277 13.79 -0.56 -2.95
C LEU A 277 13.15 0.29 -1.83
N LYS A 278 11.89 0.75 -1.99
CA LYS A 278 11.18 1.52 -0.96
C LYS A 278 11.07 0.79 0.38
N ALA A 279 11.14 -0.55 0.35
CA ALA A 279 11.07 -1.41 1.51
C ALA A 279 12.06 -2.56 1.36
N VAL A 280 12.96 -2.69 2.34
CA VAL A 280 13.87 -3.82 2.47
C VAL A 280 13.67 -4.40 3.87
N PRO A 281 13.46 -5.72 4.03
CA PRO A 281 13.48 -6.75 2.99
C PRO A 281 12.29 -6.72 2.00
N THR A 282 12.52 -7.21 0.79
CA THR A 282 11.45 -7.58 -0.14
C THR A 282 11.70 -8.95 -0.79
N LEU A 283 10.63 -9.71 -0.99
CA LEU A 283 10.66 -11.06 -1.55
C LEU A 283 9.81 -11.14 -2.82
N TYR A 284 10.37 -11.81 -3.82
CA TYR A 284 9.68 -12.17 -5.06
C TYR A 284 9.70 -13.69 -5.21
N LEU A 285 8.59 -14.25 -5.70
CA LEU A 285 8.56 -15.62 -6.19
C LEU A 285 8.47 -15.60 -7.70
N LEU A 286 9.39 -16.29 -8.36
CA LEU A 286 9.49 -16.36 -9.82
C LEU A 286 9.33 -17.79 -10.30
N ASP A 287 8.76 -17.97 -11.49
CA ASP A 287 8.68 -19.28 -12.17
C ASP A 287 9.98 -19.65 -12.91
N ALA A 288 9.95 -20.78 -13.61
CA ALA A 288 11.07 -21.29 -14.40
C ALA A 288 11.56 -20.32 -15.50
N ASN A 289 10.65 -19.49 -16.03
CA ASN A 289 10.92 -18.47 -17.04
C ASN A 289 11.22 -17.09 -16.43
N LYS A 290 11.33 -17.00 -15.10
CA LYS A 290 11.48 -15.76 -14.32
C LYS A 290 10.27 -14.83 -14.45
N LYS A 291 9.10 -15.35 -14.77
CA LYS A 291 7.83 -14.64 -14.63
C LYS A 291 7.53 -14.45 -13.15
N VAL A 292 7.12 -13.25 -12.76
CA VAL A 292 6.80 -12.90 -11.38
C VAL A 292 5.45 -13.52 -11.01
N LEU A 293 5.47 -14.42 -10.04
CA LEU A 293 4.29 -15.07 -9.47
C LEU A 293 3.79 -14.30 -8.25
N LEU A 294 4.72 -13.81 -7.43
CA LEU A 294 4.45 -12.95 -6.27
C LEU A 294 5.48 -11.83 -6.23
N LYS A 295 5.04 -10.61 -5.90
CA LYS A 295 5.85 -9.39 -5.75
C LYS A 295 5.66 -8.84 -4.34
N ASP A 296 6.73 -8.34 -3.73
CA ASP A 296 6.75 -7.74 -2.38
C ASP A 296 6.02 -8.60 -1.32
N ALA A 297 6.21 -9.92 -1.44
CA ALA A 297 5.44 -10.94 -0.72
C ALA A 297 6.01 -11.26 0.66
N THR A 298 5.19 -11.85 1.51
CA THR A 298 5.66 -12.45 2.77
C THR A 298 6.13 -13.88 2.54
N VAL A 299 6.99 -14.40 3.42
CA VAL A 299 7.38 -15.82 3.41
C VAL A 299 6.17 -16.74 3.52
N GLN A 300 5.13 -16.33 4.28
CA GLN A 300 3.88 -17.07 4.40
C GLN A 300 3.15 -17.16 3.05
N ALA A 301 3.03 -16.07 2.31
CA ALA A 301 2.37 -16.07 1.00
C ALA A 301 3.11 -16.96 -0.02
N ILE A 302 4.45 -16.92 0.00
CA ILE A 302 5.30 -17.80 -0.82
C ILE A 302 5.06 -19.27 -0.46
N THR A 303 5.10 -19.58 0.84
CA THR A 303 4.86 -20.94 1.36
C THR A 303 3.49 -21.46 0.94
N GLN A 304 2.43 -20.65 1.11
CA GLN A 304 1.07 -21.00 0.71
C GLN A 304 0.94 -21.21 -0.81
N TYR A 305 1.64 -20.43 -1.63
CA TYR A 305 1.65 -20.62 -3.08
C TYR A 305 2.28 -21.95 -3.47
N LEU A 306 3.42 -22.30 -2.85
CA LEU A 306 4.17 -23.52 -3.17
C LEU A 306 3.50 -24.82 -2.67
N MET A 307 2.52 -24.72 -1.78
CA MET A 307 1.74 -25.87 -1.29
C MET A 307 0.52 -26.22 -2.17
N LYS A 308 0.18 -25.37 -3.14
CA LYS A 308 -0.93 -25.60 -4.08
C LYS A 308 -0.49 -26.50 -5.23
#